data_AF-A0A3D6CLE2-F1
#
_entry.id   AF-A0A3D6CLE2-F1
#
_cell.length_a   1.000
_cell.length_b   1.000
_cell.length_c   1.000
_cell.angle_alpha   90.00
_cell.angle_beta   90.00
_cell.angle_gamma   90.00
#
_symmetry.space_group_name_H-M   'P 1'
#
loop_
_entity.id
_entity.type
_entity.pdbx_description
1 polymer ?
#
loop_
_entity_poly.entity_id
_entity_poly.type
_entity_poly.pdbx_seq_one_letter_code
_entity_poly.pdbx_strand_id
1 'polypeptide(L)'
;MDFFISTKKRTDKEELMDDFSIGGDLLRDTLDKLENINRWLGGNAMTVKSLKKVLKNHPKEQELTIADIGCGHGDILRDVAKFGRKNGYKMRLIGMDANPTAIAY
;
A
#
# COMPACT_ATOMS: atom_id res chain seq x y z
N MET A 1 -6.09 -25.12 21.89
CA MET A 1 -6.29 -23.87 21.13
C MET A 1 -7.55 -24.06 20.32
N ASP A 2 -8.58 -23.24 20.54
CA ASP A 2 -9.79 -23.31 19.74
C ASP A 2 -9.47 -22.89 18.30
N PHE A 3 -9.87 -23.71 17.34
CA PHE A 3 -9.56 -23.53 15.92
C PHE A 3 -10.33 -22.35 15.29
N PHE A 4 -11.34 -21.83 15.99
CA PHE A 4 -12.21 -20.76 15.50
C PHE A 4 -12.23 -19.59 16.47
N ILE A 5 -11.76 -18.44 15.99
CA ILE A 5 -11.88 -17.15 16.69
C ILE A 5 -13.26 -16.59 16.38
N SER A 6 -14.03 -16.22 17.40
CA SER A 6 -15.31 -15.53 17.22
C SER A 6 -15.05 -14.10 16.71
N THR A 7 -15.49 -13.82 15.49
CA THR A 7 -15.40 -12.48 14.86
C THR A 7 -16.68 -11.66 15.03
N LYS A 8 -17.60 -12.11 15.90
CA LYS A 8 -18.91 -11.45 16.11
C LYS A 8 -18.80 -10.03 16.68
N LYS A 9 -17.73 -9.74 17.42
CA LYS A 9 -17.43 -8.41 17.96
C LYS A 9 -15.99 -8.05 17.61
N ARG A 10 -15.75 -6.77 17.32
CA ARG A 10 -14.39 -6.23 17.17
C ARG A 10 -13.61 -6.50 18.47
N THR A 11 -12.34 -6.86 18.32
CA THR A 11 -11.43 -6.98 19.46
C THR A 11 -10.83 -5.62 19.80
N ASP A 12 -10.61 -5.37 21.08
CA ASP A 12 -9.88 -4.20 21.59
C ASP A 12 -8.39 -4.50 21.83
N LYS A 13 -7.92 -5.67 21.38
CA LYS A 13 -6.49 -5.98 21.40
C LYS A 13 -5.75 -5.08 20.41
N GLU A 14 -4.55 -4.66 20.80
CA GLU A 14 -3.66 -3.92 19.91
C GLU A 14 -3.36 -4.72 18.64
N GLU A 15 -3.29 -4.02 17.52
CA GLU A 15 -2.91 -4.61 16.24
C GLU A 15 -1.40 -4.88 16.23
N LEU A 16 -1.00 -6.09 15.83
CA LEU A 16 0.41 -6.48 15.81
C LEU A 16 1.24 -5.58 14.87
N MET A 17 0.67 -5.13 13.75
CA MET A 17 1.36 -4.25 12.80
C MET A 17 1.58 -2.82 13.32
N ASP A 18 0.82 -2.40 14.33
CA ASP A 18 0.98 -1.10 14.98
C ASP A 18 2.11 -1.10 16.03
N ASP A 19 2.72 -2.25 16.31
CA ASP A 19 3.94 -2.33 17.11
C ASP A 19 5.17 -1.93 16.28
N PHE A 20 5.55 -0.67 16.38
CA PHE A 20 6.71 -0.12 15.66
C PHE A 20 8.08 -0.65 16.13
N SER A 21 8.13 -1.48 17.17
CA SER A 21 9.35 -2.23 17.51
C SER A 21 9.60 -3.41 16.56
N ILE A 22 8.57 -3.88 15.85
CA ILE A 22 8.67 -4.94 14.85
C ILE A 22 9.30 -4.36 13.58
N GLY A 23 10.39 -4.98 13.11
CA GLY A 23 11.14 -4.49 11.96
C GLY A 23 12.05 -5.55 11.36
N GLY A 24 13.06 -5.11 10.61
CA GLY A 24 14.02 -5.97 9.95
C GLY A 24 13.39 -6.99 8.99
N ASP A 25 13.98 -8.18 8.93
CA ASP A 25 13.59 -9.23 7.99
C ASP A 25 12.16 -9.73 8.21
N LEU A 26 11.69 -9.75 9.47
CA LEU A 26 10.33 -10.18 9.81
C LEU A 26 9.29 -9.26 9.17
N LEU A 27 9.48 -7.95 9.29
CA LEU A 27 8.54 -7.00 8.68
C LEU A 27 8.65 -7.04 7.15
N ARG A 28 9.86 -7.14 6.60
CA ARG A 28 10.07 -7.23 5.14
C ARG A 28 9.36 -8.44 4.54
N ASP A 29 9.57 -9.63 5.10
CA ASP A 29 8.89 -10.87 4.68
C ASP A 29 7.37 -10.75 4.83
N THR A 30 6.90 -10.09 5.90
CA THR A 30 5.47 -9.83 6.10
C THR A 30 4.91 -8.92 4.99
N LEU A 31 5.58 -7.81 4.69
CA LEU A 31 5.17 -6.87 3.64
C LEU A 31 5.20 -7.52 2.25
N ASP A 32 6.20 -8.35 1.95
CA ASP A 32 6.28 -9.12 0.70
C ASP A 32 5.10 -10.09 0.55
N LYS A 33 4.75 -10.79 1.63
CA LYS A 33 3.57 -11.67 1.66
C LYS A 33 2.29 -10.87 1.46
N LEU A 34 2.16 -9.72 2.12
CA LEU A 34 1.01 -8.84 1.96
C LEU A 34 0.89 -8.32 0.52
N GLU A 35 1.99 -7.88 -0.12
CA GLU A 35 1.98 -7.49 -1.53
C GLU A 35 1.48 -8.65 -2.41
N ASN A 36 1.99 -9.87 -2.20
CA ASN A 36 1.57 -11.04 -2.98
C ASN A 36 0.07 -11.34 -2.79
N ILE A 37 -0.43 -11.27 -1.56
CA ILE A 37 -1.86 -11.46 -1.25
C ILE A 37 -2.70 -10.35 -1.91
N ASN A 38 -2.29 -9.09 -1.76
CA ASN A 38 -3.00 -7.94 -2.34
C ASN A 38 -3.05 -8.03 -3.87
N ARG A 39 -1.95 -8.44 -4.51
CA ARG A 39 -1.92 -8.68 -5.96
C ARG A 39 -2.83 -9.81 -6.36
N TRP A 40 -2.82 -10.93 -5.63
CA TRP A 40 -3.62 -12.11 -5.94
C TRP A 40 -5.12 -11.86 -5.78
N LEU A 41 -5.52 -11.14 -4.73
CA LEU A 41 -6.91 -10.73 -4.49
C LEU A 41 -7.33 -9.50 -5.32
N GLY A 42 -6.41 -8.92 -6.09
CA GLY A 42 -6.68 -7.84 -7.04
C GLY A 42 -6.69 -6.42 -6.44
N GLY A 43 -6.23 -6.23 -5.21
CA GLY A 43 -6.12 -4.94 -4.52
C GLY A 43 -5.34 -3.90 -5.34
N ASN A 44 -4.10 -4.18 -5.71
CA ASN A 44 -3.25 -3.24 -6.47
C ASN A 44 -3.88 -2.93 -7.84
N ALA A 45 -4.45 -3.94 -8.50
CA ALA A 45 -5.13 -3.78 -9.78
C ALA A 45 -6.36 -2.87 -9.66
N MET A 46 -7.12 -2.98 -8.57
CA MET A 46 -8.24 -2.09 -8.27
C MET A 46 -7.78 -0.66 -8.02
N THR A 47 -6.68 -0.44 -7.30
CA THR A 47 -6.13 0.90 -7.09
C THR A 47 -5.78 1.58 -8.42
N VAL A 48 -5.06 0.88 -9.31
CA VAL A 48 -4.72 1.43 -10.65
C VAL A 48 -5.98 1.65 -11.50
N LYS A 49 -6.97 0.76 -11.43
CA LYS A 49 -8.26 0.93 -12.13
C LYS A 49 -9.02 2.16 -11.63
N SER A 50 -9.02 2.41 -10.32
CA SER A 50 -9.65 3.59 -9.73
C SER A 50 -8.88 4.87 -10.10
N LEU A 51 -7.55 4.83 -10.10
CA LEU A 51 -6.72 5.94 -10.54
C LEU A 51 -7.04 6.38 -11.98
N LYS A 52 -7.29 5.44 -12.90
CA LYS A 52 -7.72 5.77 -14.27
C LYS A 52 -9.01 6.60 -14.31
N LYS A 53 -9.93 6.40 -13.36
CA LYS A 53 -11.16 7.19 -13.27
C LYS A 53 -10.86 8.62 -12.84
N VAL A 54 -9.99 8.79 -11.84
CA VAL A 54 -9.52 10.10 -11.36
C VAL A 54 -8.81 10.86 -12.49
N LEU A 55 -8.00 10.15 -13.28
CA LEU A 55 -7.20 10.73 -14.35
C LEU A 55 -7.96 10.99 -15.67
N LYS A 56 -9.25 10.63 -15.77
CA LYS A 56 -10.00 10.66 -17.04
C LYS A 56 -9.91 11.99 -17.78
N ASN A 57 -9.93 13.10 -17.04
CA ASN A 57 -9.84 14.46 -17.56
C ASN A 57 -8.64 15.23 -16.99
N HIS A 58 -7.67 14.52 -16.39
CA HIS A 58 -6.49 15.15 -15.81
C HIS A 58 -5.43 15.40 -16.91
N PRO A 59 -5.00 16.67 -17.14
CA PRO A 59 -3.98 16.98 -18.14
C PRO A 59 -2.66 16.28 -17.83
N LYS A 60 -1.97 15.77 -18.85
CA LYS A 60 -0.71 15.02 -18.66
C LYS A 60 0.45 15.91 -18.23
N GLU A 61 0.39 17.18 -18.63
CA GLU A 61 1.40 18.20 -18.39
C GLU A 61 1.36 18.71 -16.95
N GLN A 62 0.20 18.57 -16.29
CA GLN A 62 -0.02 18.96 -14.91
C GLN A 62 0.39 17.81 -13.97
N GLU A 63 1.32 18.10 -13.05
CA GLU A 63 1.77 17.12 -12.07
C GLU A 63 0.63 16.75 -11.11
N LEU A 64 0.40 15.44 -10.95
CA LEU A 64 -0.49 14.89 -9.93
C LEU A 64 0.33 14.48 -8.70
N THR A 65 0.01 15.03 -7.53
CA THR A 65 0.58 14.56 -6.27
C THR A 65 -0.34 13.53 -5.60
N ILE A 66 0.20 12.38 -5.22
CA ILE A 66 -0.51 11.35 -4.44
C ILE A 66 0.29 11.08 -3.17
N ALA A 67 -0.39 11.16 -2.02
CA ALA A 67 0.14 10.75 -0.72
C ALA A 67 -0.53 9.45 -0.27
N ASP A 68 0.29 8.50 0.20
CA ASP A 68 -0.13 7.22 0.76
C ASP A 68 0.33 7.14 2.22
N ILE A 69 -0.63 7.00 3.14
CA ILE A 69 -0.40 7.08 4.60
C ILE A 69 -0.56 5.67 5.17
N GLY A 70 0.47 5.16 5.84
CA GLY A 70 0.60 3.73 6.12
C GLY A 70 0.97 2.97 4.84
N CYS A 71 1.93 3.50 4.08
CA CYS A 71 2.26 2.95 2.75
C CYS A 71 2.93 1.58 2.81
N GLY A 72 3.33 1.09 3.99
CA GLY A 72 4.18 -0.06 4.15
C GLY A 72 5.45 0.13 3.32
N HIS A 73 5.85 -0.92 2.59
CA HIS A 73 6.95 -0.82 1.65
C HIS A 73 6.62 -0.10 0.33
N GLY A 74 5.40 0.43 0.13
CA GLY A 74 5.03 1.24 -1.03
C GLY A 74 4.73 0.47 -2.31
N ASP A 75 4.25 -0.77 -2.23
CA ASP A 75 3.89 -1.60 -3.39
C ASP A 75 2.83 -0.96 -4.28
N ILE A 76 1.80 -0.35 -3.67
CA ILE A 76 0.75 0.38 -4.38
C ILE A 76 1.34 1.59 -5.12
N LEU A 77 2.15 2.42 -4.44
CA LEU A 77 2.80 3.57 -5.06
C LEU A 77 3.73 3.15 -6.20
N ARG A 78 4.45 2.02 -6.08
CA ARG A 78 5.27 1.47 -7.18
C ARG A 78 4.42 1.13 -8.40
N ASP A 79 3.25 0.54 -8.23
CA ASP A 79 2.35 0.21 -9.33
C ASP A 79 1.71 1.45 -9.95
N VAL A 80 1.32 2.43 -9.14
CA VAL A 80 0.88 3.75 -9.59
C VAL A 80 1.97 4.43 -10.41
N ALA A 81 3.23 4.41 -9.95
CA ALA A 81 4.37 4.99 -10.64
C ALA A 81 4.61 4.31 -12.00
N LYS A 82 4.58 2.97 -12.04
CA LYS A 82 4.70 2.20 -13.29
C LYS A 82 3.59 2.57 -14.27
N PHE A 83 2.34 2.64 -13.79
CA PHE A 83 1.20 3.05 -14.61
C PHE A 83 1.35 4.49 -15.14
N GLY A 84 1.68 5.44 -14.26
CA GLY A 84 1.86 6.86 -14.61
C GLY A 84 2.92 7.06 -15.67
N ARG A 85 4.13 6.49 -15.46
CA ARG A 85 5.23 6.53 -16.42
C ARG A 85 4.84 5.93 -17.77
N LYS A 86 4.21 4.75 -17.76
CA LYS A 86 3.77 4.07 -19.00
C LYS A 86 2.76 4.89 -19.81
N ASN A 87 1.96 5.73 -19.15
CA ASN A 87 0.90 6.51 -19.81
C ASN A 87 1.25 8.00 -20.00
N GLY A 88 2.47 8.41 -19.63
CA GLY A 88 2.97 9.78 -19.81
C GLY A 88 2.41 10.79 -18.81
N TYR A 89 1.98 10.36 -17.63
CA TYR A 89 1.57 11.28 -16.56
C TYR A 89 2.77 11.72 -15.73
N LYS A 90 2.84 13.01 -15.41
CA LYS A 90 3.75 13.54 -14.39
C LYS A 90 3.14 13.29 -13.01
N MET A 91 3.84 12.53 -12.17
CA MET A 91 3.36 12.16 -10.84
C MET A 91 4.42 12.40 -9.78
N ARG A 92 4.02 13.05 -8.68
CA ARG A 92 4.78 13.12 -7.43
C ARG A 92 4.13 12.20 -6.42
N LEU A 93 4.84 11.15 -6.04
CA LEU A 93 4.33 10.11 -5.14
C LEU A 93 5.03 10.20 -3.79
N ILE A 94 4.26 10.25 -2.72
CA ILE A 94 4.75 10.42 -1.35
C ILE A 94 4.23 9.26 -0.52
N GLY A 95 5.13 8.40 -0.06
CA GLY A 95 4.81 7.37 0.93
C GLY A 95 5.16 7.88 2.33
N MET A 96 4.27 7.62 3.29
CA MET A 96 4.51 7.88 4.70
C MET A 96 4.13 6.63 5.49
N ASP A 97 5.03 6.21 6.38
CA ASP A 97 4.80 5.08 7.26
C ASP A 97 5.52 5.35 8.58
N ALA A 98 4.90 4.92 9.68
CA ALA A 98 5.46 5.09 11.01
C ALA A 98 6.62 4.12 11.27
N ASN A 99 6.68 2.99 10.54
CA ASN A 99 7.74 2.01 10.69
C ASN A 99 8.98 2.37 9.85
N PRO A 100 10.16 2.60 10.48
CA PRO A 100 11.38 2.94 9.74
C PRO A 100 11.85 1.83 8.79
N THR A 101 11.58 0.57 9.10
CA THR A 101 11.94 -0.56 8.23
C THR A 101 11.12 -0.54 6.94
N ALA A 102 9.84 -0.15 7.01
CA ALA A 102 8.98 -0.01 5.85
C ALA A 102 9.44 1.12 4.91
N ILE A 103 9.86 2.25 5.48
CA ILE A 103 10.41 3.39 4.71
C ILE A 103 11.79 3.08 4.12
N ALA A 104 12.63 2.36 4.84
CA ALA A 104 13.95 1.93 4.37
C ALA A 104 13.90 0.67 3.49
N TYR A 105 12.70 0.20 3.11
CA TYR A 105 12.51 -1.04 2.37
C TYR A 105 13.22 -1.01 1.01
#